data_AF-A0A2B2CQH8-F1
#
_entry.id   AF-A0A2B2CQH8-F1
#
_cell.length_a   1.000
_cell.length_b   1.000
_cell.length_c   1.000
_cell.angle_alpha   90.00
_cell.angle_beta   90.00
_cell.angle_gamma   90.00
#
_symmetry.space_group_name_H-M   'P 1'
#
loop_
_entity.id
_entity.type
_entity.pdbx_description
1 polymer ?
#
loop_
_entity_poly.entity_id
_entity_poly.type
_entity_poly.pdbx_seq_one_letter_code
_entity_poly.pdbx_strand_id
1 'polypeptide(L)'
;MLAQIKEMSLDKNRRNPHYRVLLQCPDGSELFIHFNYTYRSKTYWSRDVYYNNVHKKSQLAWYTQSVEGMTAQQFLEELGAKVNEHFDFTLRR
;
A
#
# COMPACT_ATOMS: atom_id res chain seq x y z
N MET A 1 0.87 10.88 5.03
CA MET A 1 -0.41 10.17 4.77
C MET A 1 -1.54 10.68 5.68
N LEU A 2 -2.66 11.12 5.09
CA LEU A 2 -3.92 11.52 5.72
C LEU A 2 -4.81 10.32 6.08
N ALA A 3 -4.86 9.29 5.23
CA ALA A 3 -5.60 8.08 5.55
C ALA A 3 -5.04 7.36 6.80
N GLN A 4 -5.93 6.76 7.57
CA GLN A 4 -5.59 5.95 8.74
C GLN A 4 -5.56 4.47 8.37
N ILE A 5 -4.51 3.74 8.78
CA ILE A 5 -4.49 2.29 8.62
C ILE A 5 -5.45 1.64 9.63
N LYS A 6 -6.41 0.84 9.13
CA LYS A 6 -7.33 0.03 9.94
C LYS A 6 -6.80 -1.38 10.12
N GLU A 7 -6.36 -2.00 9.03
CA GLU A 7 -5.83 -3.35 9.04
C GLU A 7 -4.61 -3.43 8.14
N MET A 8 -3.68 -4.32 8.49
CA MET A 8 -2.51 -4.60 7.67
C MET A 8 -2.10 -6.07 7.78
N SER A 9 -1.56 -6.62 6.69
CA SER A 9 -0.96 -7.95 6.67
C SER A 9 0.24 -7.99 5.73
N LEU A 10 1.18 -8.88 6.05
CA LEU A 10 2.41 -9.09 5.31
C LEU A 10 2.60 -10.59 5.03
N ASP A 11 2.70 -10.95 3.75
CA ASP A 11 3.13 -12.26 3.29
C ASP A 11 4.60 -12.20 2.85
N LYS A 12 5.49 -12.62 3.76
CA LYS A 12 6.95 -12.60 3.60
C LYS A 12 7.55 -13.88 2.99
N ASN A 13 6.74 -14.92 2.78
CA ASN A 13 7.22 -16.24 2.33
C ASN A 13 7.29 -16.37 0.81
N ARG A 14 6.78 -15.37 0.08
CA ARG A 14 6.85 -15.31 -1.39
C ARG A 14 8.22 -14.80 -1.86
N ARG A 15 8.50 -15.01 -3.15
CA ARG A 15 9.71 -14.47 -3.83
C ARG A 15 9.87 -12.96 -3.63
N ASN A 16 8.76 -12.23 -3.62
CA ASN A 16 8.64 -10.81 -3.33
C ASN A 16 7.63 -10.68 -2.18
N PRO A 17 7.88 -9.88 -1.13
CA PRO A 17 6.91 -9.74 -0.05
C PRO A 17 5.66 -9.01 -0.55
N HIS A 18 4.49 -9.49 -0.13
CA HIS A 18 3.20 -8.91 -0.47
C HIS A 18 2.56 -8.27 0.76
N TYR A 19 2.00 -7.09 0.55
CA TYR A 19 1.42 -6.22 1.55
C TYR A 19 -0.05 -6.06 1.24
N ARG A 20 -0.91 -6.20 2.25
CA ARG A 20 -2.33 -5.82 2.13
C ARG A 20 -2.64 -4.86 3.26
N VAL A 21 -3.24 -3.73 2.93
CA VAL A 21 -3.66 -2.70 3.89
C VAL A 21 -5.08 -2.27 3.60
N LEU A 22 -5.86 -2.13 4.65
CA LEU A 22 -7.16 -1.46 4.63
C LEU A 22 -6.99 -0.11 5.32
N LEU A 23 -7.35 0.95 4.62
CA LEU A 23 -7.27 2.32 5.09
C LEU A 23 -8.67 2.92 5.23
N GLN A 24 -8.86 3.75 6.26
CA GLN A 24 -9.96 4.70 6.31
C GLN A 24 -9.49 6.05 5.78
N CYS A 25 -10.13 6.52 4.72
CA CYS A 25 -9.88 7.79 4.07
C CYS A 25 -10.48 8.96 4.88
N PRO A 26 -10.01 10.20 4.67
CA PRO A 26 -10.51 11.38 5.40
C PRO A 26 -12.01 11.64 5.24
N ASP A 27 -12.60 11.24 4.11
CA ASP A 27 -14.04 11.35 3.82
C ASP A 27 -14.87 10.21 4.46
N GLY A 28 -14.22 9.32 5.21
CA GLY A 28 -14.85 8.13 5.81
C GLY A 28 -14.89 6.91 4.90
N SER A 29 -14.50 7.03 3.63
CA SER A 29 -14.42 5.91 2.69
C SER A 29 -13.34 4.91 3.07
N GLU A 30 -13.44 3.69 2.53
CA GLU A 30 -12.43 2.65 2.71
C GLU A 30 -11.59 2.47 1.44
N LEU A 31 -10.28 2.39 1.63
CA LEU A 31 -9.31 2.12 0.57
C LEU A 31 -8.50 0.89 0.94
N PHE A 32 -8.76 -0.21 0.23
CA PHE A 32 -7.95 -1.42 0.30
C PHE A 32 -6.89 -1.43 -0.79
N ILE A 33 -5.65 -1.80 -0.42
CA ILE A 33 -4.52 -1.85 -1.32
C ILE A 33 -3.74 -3.14 -1.10
N HIS A 34 -3.61 -3.94 -2.16
CA HIS A 34 -2.66 -5.03 -2.29
C HIS A 34 -1.49 -4.57 -3.16
N PHE A 35 -0.28 -4.65 -2.60
CA PHE A 35 0.94 -4.27 -3.30
C PHE A 35 2.10 -5.21 -2.96
N ASN A 36 3.20 -5.15 -3.69
CA ASN A 36 4.38 -5.95 -3.40
C ASN A 36 5.67 -5.14 -3.57
N TYR A 37 6.70 -5.47 -2.80
CA TYR A 37 8.05 -4.99 -3.08
C TYR A 37 8.74 -5.93 -4.06
N THR A 38 9.31 -5.42 -5.14
CA THR A 38 10.04 -6.23 -6.11
C THR A 38 11.54 -6.03 -5.91
N TYR A 39 12.25 -7.06 -5.46
CA TYR A 39 13.70 -6.97 -5.19
C TYR A 39 14.52 -6.60 -6.43
N ARG A 40 14.12 -7.07 -7.62
CA ARG A 40 14.82 -6.77 -8.89
C ARG A 40 14.84 -5.28 -9.21
N SER A 41 13.73 -4.58 -9.01
CA SER A 41 13.58 -3.15 -9.31
C SER A 41 13.67 -2.28 -8.07
N LYS A 42 13.90 -2.88 -6.89
CA LYS A 42 14.00 -2.23 -5.59
C LYS A 42 12.85 -1.25 -5.30
N THR A 43 11.65 -1.60 -5.72
CA THR A 43 10.49 -0.70 -5.66
C THR A 43 9.18 -1.44 -5.40
N TYR A 44 8.20 -0.71 -4.88
CA TYR A 44 6.84 -1.19 -4.62
C TYR A 44 5.95 -1.07 -5.85
N TRP A 45 5.01 -1.99 -5.99
CA TRP A 45 4.04 -2.01 -7.09
C TRP A 45 2.65 -2.33 -6.56
N SER A 46 1.67 -1.48 -6.87
CA SER A 46 0.27 -1.80 -6.66
C SER A 46 -0.16 -2.96 -7.55
N ARG A 47 -0.96 -3.86 -7.00
CA ARG A 47 -1.53 -5.02 -7.70
C ARG A 47 -3.04 -4.86 -7.82
N ASP A 48 -3.69 -4.69 -6.68
CA ASP A 48 -5.13 -4.52 -6.60
C ASP A 48 -5.48 -3.41 -5.61
N VAL A 49 -6.41 -2.57 -6.02
CA VAL A 49 -6.89 -1.41 -5.27
C VAL A 49 -8.41 -1.47 -5.30
N TYR A 50 -9.03 -1.29 -4.14
CA TYR A 50 -10.48 -1.18 -4.00
C TYR A 50 -10.80 0.08 -3.21
N TYR A 51 -11.74 0.87 -3.72
CA TYR A 51 -12.25 2.05 -3.02
C TYR A 51 -13.74 1.90 -2.80
N ASN A 52 -14.20 1.86 -1.54
CA ASN A 52 -15.58 1.52 -1.18
C ASN A 52 -16.08 0.27 -1.92
N ASN A 53 -15.30 -0.81 -1.87
CA ASN A 53 -15.55 -2.09 -2.55
C ASN A 53 -15.58 -2.03 -4.10
N VAL A 54 -15.30 -0.88 -4.72
CA VAL A 54 -15.17 -0.75 -6.17
C VAL A 54 -13.73 -1.04 -6.58
N HIS A 55 -13.51 -2.09 -7.38
CA HIS A 55 -12.19 -2.43 -7.91
C HIS A 55 -11.67 -1.33 -8.85
N LYS A 56 -10.48 -0.80 -8.54
CA LYS A 56 -9.76 0.23 -9.29
C LYS A 56 -8.52 -0.33 -10.00
N LYS A 57 -8.43 -1.65 -10.18
CA LYS A 57 -7.24 -2.35 -10.72
C LYS A 57 -6.00 -1.96 -9.90
N SER A 58 -4.90 -1.58 -10.54
CA SER A 58 -3.68 -1.08 -9.88
C SER A 58 -3.63 0.46 -9.75
N GLN A 59 -4.70 1.17 -10.11
CA GLN A 59 -4.69 2.64 -10.17
C GLN A 59 -4.82 3.26 -8.78
N LEU A 60 -3.72 3.87 -8.33
CA LEU A 60 -3.65 4.56 -7.04
C LEU A 60 -3.48 6.08 -7.19
N ALA A 61 -2.97 6.55 -8.33
CA ALA A 61 -2.60 7.95 -8.54
C ALA A 61 -3.77 8.93 -8.36
N TRP A 62 -4.98 8.53 -8.77
CA TRP A 62 -6.17 9.37 -8.59
C TRP A 62 -6.42 9.68 -7.10
N TYR A 63 -6.20 8.72 -6.21
CA TYR A 63 -6.37 8.90 -4.76
C TYR A 63 -5.16 9.64 -4.18
N THR A 64 -3.95 9.17 -4.45
CA THR A 64 -2.75 9.72 -3.78
C THR A 64 -2.47 11.15 -4.20
N GLN A 65 -2.77 11.54 -5.44
CA GLN A 65 -2.56 12.92 -5.88
C GLN A 65 -3.66 13.86 -5.39
N SER A 66 -4.94 13.43 -5.45
CA SER A 66 -6.06 14.31 -5.10
C SER A 66 -6.32 14.40 -3.60
N VAL A 67 -6.09 13.31 -2.86
CA VAL A 67 -6.35 13.23 -1.41
C VAL A 67 -5.07 13.39 -0.63
N GLU A 68 -4.04 12.61 -0.94
CA GLU A 68 -2.81 12.56 -0.12
C GLU A 68 -1.75 13.61 -0.50
N GLY A 69 -1.91 14.28 -1.65
CA GLY A 69 -0.96 15.28 -2.14
C GLY A 69 0.42 14.73 -2.50
N MET A 70 0.53 13.43 -2.82
CA MET A 70 1.80 12.77 -3.11
C MET A 70 1.72 11.77 -4.26
N THR A 71 2.88 11.33 -4.76
CA THR A 71 2.92 10.30 -5.81
C THR A 71 2.49 8.94 -5.27
N ALA A 72 1.94 8.08 -6.15
CA ALA A 72 1.58 6.72 -5.78
C ALA A 72 2.78 5.93 -5.24
N GLN A 73 3.98 6.20 -5.75
CA GLN A 73 5.21 5.56 -5.31
C GLN A 73 5.56 5.92 -3.86
N GLN A 74 5.63 7.22 -3.54
CA GLN A 74 5.91 7.70 -2.18
C GLN A 74 4.89 7.15 -1.18
N PHE A 75 3.62 7.11 -1.58
CA PHE A 75 2.56 6.56 -0.76
C PHE A 75 2.76 5.06 -0.45
N LEU A 76 3.12 4.26 -1.46
CA LEU A 76 3.43 2.84 -1.26
C LEU A 76 4.71 2.62 -0.43
N GLU A 77 5.70 3.51 -0.53
CA GLU A 77 6.90 3.49 0.30
C GLU A 77 6.58 3.76 1.76
N GLU A 78 5.77 4.79 2.05
CA GLU A 78 5.28 5.08 3.41
C GLU A 78 4.49 3.89 3.99
N LEU A 79 3.58 3.31 3.22
CA LEU A 79 2.82 2.13 3.65
C LEU A 79 3.73 0.93 3.88
N GLY A 80 4.64 0.65 2.96
CA GLY A 80 5.60 -0.43 3.06
C GLY A 80 6.46 -0.29 4.31
N ALA A 81 6.95 0.91 4.61
CA ALA A 81 7.73 1.18 5.82
C ALA A 81 6.92 0.89 7.11
N LYS A 82 5.68 1.39 7.20
CA LYS A 82 4.82 1.15 8.37
C LYS A 82 4.50 -0.33 8.58
N VAL A 83 4.21 -1.06 7.50
CA VAL A 83 3.93 -2.50 7.58
C VAL A 83 5.20 -3.28 7.94
N ASN A 84 6.33 -2.94 7.35
CA ASN A 84 7.61 -3.56 7.67
C ASN A 84 7.96 -3.38 9.16
N GLU A 85 7.79 -2.17 9.69
CA GLU A 85 8.00 -1.86 11.11
C GLU A 85 7.05 -2.68 12.00
N HIS A 86 5.75 -2.72 11.68
CA HIS A 86 4.76 -3.46 12.46
C HIS A 86 5.05 -4.97 12.56
N PHE A 87 5.60 -5.56 11.49
CA PHE A 87 5.90 -7.01 11.43
C PHE A 87 7.37 -7.35 11.68
N ASP A 88 8.19 -6.39 12.13
CA ASP A 88 9.65 -6.53 12.30
C ASP A 88 10.31 -7.18 11.07
N PHE A 89 9.95 -6.68 9.88
CA PHE A 89 10.39 -7.24 8.61
C PHE A 89 11.37 -6.32 7.91
N THR A 90 12.57 -6.85 7.65
CA THR A 90 13.62 -6.15 6.91
C THR A 90 13.67 -6.63 5.45
N LEU A 91 13.59 -5.69 4.51
CA LEU A 91 13.81 -5.97 3.10
C LEU A 91 15.26 -6.42 2.83
N ARG A 92 15.43 -7.47 2.04
CA ARG A 92 16.74 -7.91 1.53
C ARG A 92 17.36 -6.82 0.66
N ARG A 93 18.65 -6.57 0.84
CA ARG A 93 19.43 -5.56 0.09
C ARG A 93 19.81 -6.01 -1.30
#